data_AF-A0A1Z2XPI8-F1
#
_entry.id   AF-A0A1Z2XPI8-F1
#
_cell.length_a   1.000
_cell.length_b   1.000
_cell.length_c   1.000
_cell.angle_alpha   90.00
_cell.angle_beta   90.00
_cell.angle_gamma   90.00
#
_symmetry.space_group_name_H-M   'P 1'
#
loop_
_entity.id
_entity.type
_entity.pdbx_description
1 polymer ?
#
loop_
_entity_poly.entity_id
_entity_poly.type
_entity_poly.pdbx_seq_one_letter_code
_entity_poly.pdbx_strand_id
1 'polypeptide(L)' 'MLKPSANIIKTPHMNQYSLVIAVAKRARQISEKAENEGVKLIDKPVDMAVQDFIQERYRIVEPENPEEE' A
#
# COMPACT_ATOMS: atom_id res chain seq x y z
N MET A 1 -14.00 7.95 -4.57
CA MET A 1 -13.14 6.77 -4.73
C MET A 1 -12.53 6.82 -6.12
N LEU A 2 -11.22 7.08 -6.23
CA LEU A 2 -10.51 6.72 -7.46
C LEU A 2 -10.61 5.19 -7.63
N LYS A 3 -10.66 4.68 -8.87
CA LYS A 3 -10.47 3.26 -9.20
C LYS A 3 -8.98 3.04 -9.46
N PRO A 4 -8.13 2.89 -8.42
CA PRO A 4 -6.69 2.98 -8.58
C PRO A 4 -6.08 1.66 -9.07
N SER A 5 -6.88 0.59 -9.04
CA SER A 5 -6.50 -0.77 -9.37
C SER A 5 -5.90 -0.85 -10.78
N ALA A 6 -6.45 -0.14 -11.77
CA ALA A 6 -5.95 -0.21 -13.14
C ALA A 6 -4.56 0.42 -13.34
N ASN A 7 -4.16 1.40 -12.52
CA ASN A 7 -2.87 2.08 -12.65
C ASN A 7 -1.79 1.48 -11.75
N ILE A 8 -2.15 0.88 -10.61
CA ILE A 8 -1.18 0.23 -9.72
C ILE A 8 -0.77 -1.16 -10.25
N ILE A 9 -1.66 -1.87 -10.94
CA ILE A 9 -1.41 -3.22 -11.49
C ILE A 9 -0.64 -3.12 -12.83
N LYS A 10 0.49 -2.40 -12.85
CA LYS A 10 1.40 -2.42 -14.01
C LYS A 10 2.55 -3.41 -13.86
N THR A 11 2.73 -3.97 -12.66
CA THR A 11 3.76 -4.99 -12.41
C THR A 11 3.24 -6.35 -12.88
N PRO A 12 3.83 -6.96 -13.92
CA PRO A 12 3.51 -8.33 -14.28
C PRO A 12 3.90 -9.22 -13.08
N HIS A 13 3.07 -10.23 -12.77
CA HIS A 13 3.22 -11.19 -11.65
C HIS A 13 2.72 -10.76 -10.28
N MET A 14 2.10 -9.58 -10.11
CA MET A 14 1.51 -9.24 -8.80
C MET A 14 0.11 -9.83 -8.60
N ASN A 15 -0.07 -10.57 -7.50
CA ASN A 15 -1.39 -11.02 -7.07
C ASN A 15 -2.24 -9.84 -6.53
N GLN A 16 -3.52 -9.78 -6.91
CA GLN A 16 -4.46 -8.76 -6.46
C GLN A 16 -4.62 -8.75 -4.93
N TYR A 17 -4.53 -9.92 -4.28
CA TYR A 17 -4.58 -10.00 -2.82
C TYR A 17 -3.36 -9.34 -2.16
N SER A 18 -2.17 -9.56 -2.72
CA SER A 18 -0.92 -8.95 -2.25
C SER A 18 -0.95 -7.43 -2.36
N LEU A 19 -1.57 -6.90 -3.44
CA LEU A 19 -1.82 -5.47 -3.58
C LEU A 19 -2.69 -4.92 -2.45
N VAL A 20 -3.83 -5.57 -2.16
CA VAL A 20 -4.74 -5.13 -1.08
C VAL A 20 -4.04 -5.15 0.28
N ILE A 21 -3.28 -6.22 0.56
CA ILE A 21 -2.52 -6.35 1.80
C ILE A 21 -1.47 -5.24 1.91
N ALA A 22 -0.73 -4.96 0.84
CA ALA A 22 0.28 -3.91 0.82
C ALA A 22 -0.32 -2.51 1.05
N VAL A 23 -1.42 -2.19 0.38
CA VAL A 23 -2.15 -0.93 0.58
C VAL A 23 -2.64 -0.80 2.02
N ALA A 24 -3.21 -1.87 2.60
CA ALA A 24 -3.66 -1.86 3.98
C ALA A 24 -2.50 -1.66 4.98
N LYS A 25 -1.37 -2.34 4.78
CA LYS A 25 -0.16 -2.17 5.60
C LYS A 25 0.34 -0.72 5.53
N ARG A 26 0.43 -0.16 4.32
CA ARG A 26 0.90 1.20 4.12
C ARG A 26 -0.04 2.24 4.74
N ALA A 27 -1.35 2.07 4.59
CA ALA A 27 -2.34 2.95 5.20
C ALA A 27 -2.23 2.97 6.73
N ARG A 28 -1.99 1.82 7.38
CA ARG A 28 -1.75 1.75 8.83
C ARG A 28 -0.51 2.53 9.25
N GLN A 29 0.60 2.38 8.53
CA GLN A 29 1.83 3.14 8.80
C GLN A 29 1.62 4.66 8.71
N ILE A 30 0.82 5.12 7.73
CA ILE A 30 0.49 6.54 7.57
C ILE A 30 -0.33 7.03 8.77
N SER A 31 -1.36 6.27 9.17
CA SER A 31 -2.17 6.62 10.34
C SER A 31 -1.35 6.66 11.63
N GLU A 32 -0.56 5.62 11.89
CA GLU A 32 0.26 5.51 13.10
C GLU A 32 1.30 6.62 13.17
N LYS A 33 1.94 6.95 12.04
CA LYS A 33 2.89 8.07 11.98
C LYS A 33 2.21 9.40 12.30
N ALA A 34 1.03 9.64 11.73
CA ALA A 34 0.28 10.88 11.98
C ALA A 34 -0.18 11.00 13.44
N GLU A 35 -0.61 9.90 14.05
CA GLU A 35 -0.97 9.83 15.46
C GLU A 35 0.24 10.11 16.36
N ASN A 36 1.39 9.47 16.09
CA ASN A 36 2.63 9.68 16.84
C ASN A 36 3.17 11.11 16.72
N GLU A 37 3.02 11.74 15.56
CA GLU A 37 3.44 13.13 15.34
C GLU A 37 2.38 14.16 15.79
N GLY A 38 1.19 13.71 16.21
CA GLY A 38 0.06 14.58 16.55
C GLY A 38 -0.50 15.38 15.36
N VAL A 39 -0.25 14.92 14.14
CA VAL A 39 -0.66 15.59 12.89
C VAL A 39 -2.02 15.08 12.44
N LYS A 40 -2.95 16.00 12.18
CA LYS A 40 -4.26 15.64 11.61
C LYS A 40 -4.13 15.44 10.10
N LEU A 41 -4.41 14.22 9.64
CA LEU A 41 -4.46 13.90 8.22
C LEU A 41 -5.66 14.58 7.55
N ILE A 42 -5.41 15.24 6.42
CA ILE A 42 -6.44 15.89 5.58
C ILE A 42 -7.11 14.84 4.68
N ASP A 43 -6.29 13.97 4.09
CA ASP A 43 -6.73 12.89 3.22
C ASP A 43 -6.82 11.56 3.97
N LYS A 44 -7.61 10.63 3.42
CA LYS A 44 -7.73 9.29 4.01
C LYS A 44 -6.40 8.53 3.85
N PRO A 45 -5.92 7.84 4.89
CA PRO A 45 -4.67 7.07 4.84
C PRO A 45 -4.63 6.05 3.69
N VAL A 46 -5.78 5.47 3.33
CA VAL A 46 -5.90 4.51 2.22
C VAL A 46 -5.69 5.18 0.87
N ASP A 47 -6.22 6.39 0.67
CA ASP A 47 -6.04 7.15 -0.56
C ASP A 47 -4.58 7.59 -0.70
N MET A 48 -3.96 8.04 0.39
CA MET A 48 -2.53 8.37 0.43
C MET A 48 -1.65 7.14 0.12
N ALA A 49 -1.96 5.98 0.70
CA ALA A 49 -1.24 4.74 0.43
C ALA A 49 -1.34 4.34 -1.05
N VAL A 50 -2.52 4.50 -1.65
CA VAL A 50 -2.73 4.26 -3.08
C VAL A 50 -1.86 5.18 -3.94
N GLN A 51 -1.79 6.48 -3.61
CA GLN A 51 -0.94 7.45 -4.32
C GLN A 51 0.54 7.10 -4.21
N ASP A 52 0.97 6.67 -3.01
CA ASP A 52 2.35 6.23 -2.75
C ASP A 52 2.80 5.09 -3.69
N PHE A 53 1.90 4.15 -4.02
CA PHE A 53 2.18 3.08 -4.99
C PHE A 53 2.10 3.56 -6.45
N ILE A 54 1.17 4.45 -6.79
CA ILE A 54 1.08 5.03 -8.15
C ILE A 54 2.32 5.86 -8.48
N GLN A 55 2.89 6.54 -7.49
CA GLN A 55 4.11 7.35 -7.62
C GLN A 55 5.40 6.53 -7.51
N GLU A 56 5.32 5.20 -7.46
CA GLU A 56 6.47 4.29 -7.33
C GLU A 56 7.36 4.57 -6.11
N ARG A 57 6.82 5.22 -5.07
CA ARG A 57 7.57 5.51 -3.82
C ARG A 57 7.78 4.26 -2.96
N TYR A 58 6.92 3.26 -3.16
CA TYR A 58 6.95 1.98 -2.45
C TYR A 58 6.79 0.84 -3.45
N ARG A 59 7.52 -0.25 -3.16
CA ARG A 59 7.41 -1.51 -3.89
C ARG A 59 6.86 -2.60 -2.96
N ILE A 60 6.11 -3.52 -3.54
CA ILE A 60 5.57 -4.66 -2.83
C ILE A 60 6.57 -5.80 -2.99
N VAL A 61 7.00 -6.37 -1.87
CA VAL A 61 7.88 -7.52 -1.81
C VAL A 61 7.12 -8.64 -1.14
N GLU A 62 6.87 -9.71 -1.88
CA GLU A 62 6.28 -10.93 -1.33
C GLU A 62 7.39 -11.71 -0.60
N PRO A 63 7.12 -12.24 0.61
CA PRO A 63 8.06 -13.11 1.28
C PRO A 63 8.23 -14.41 0.48
N GLU A 64 9.44 -14.96 0.45
CA GLU A 64 9.65 -16.33 -0.01
C GLU A 64 8.84 -17.28 0.86
N ASN A 65 8.05 -18.16 0.24
CA ASN A 65 7.15 -19.06 0.94
C ASN A 65 7.99 -20.04 1.77
N PRO A 66 7.89 -20.09 3.11
CA PRO A 66 8.70 -20.98 3.94
C PRO A 66 8.23 -22.45 3.89
N GLU A 67 7.45 -22.86 2.88
CA GLU A 67 6.93 -24.22 2.74
C GLU A 67 7.80 -25.13 1.84
N GLU A 68 9.02 -24.69 1.51
CA GLU A 68 10.03 -25.53 0.85
C GLU A 68 11.18 -25.86 1.80
N GLU A 69 10.90 -26.54 2.91
CA GLU A 69 11.87 -27.35 3.68
C GLU A 69 11.19 -28.57 4.33
#